data_AF-A0A2E3ZVH1-F1
#
_entry.id   AF-A0A2E3ZVH1-F1
#
_cell.length_a   1.000
_cell.length_b   1.000
_cell.length_c   1.000
_cell.angle_alpha   90.00
_cell.angle_beta   90.00
_cell.angle_gamma   90.00
#
_symmetry.space_group_name_H-M   'P 1'
#
loop_
_entity.id
_entity.type
_entity.pdbx_description
1 polymer ?
#
loop_
_entity_poly.entity_id
_entity_poly.type
_entity_poly.pdbx_seq_one_letter_code
_entity_poly.pdbx_strand_id
1 'polypeptide(L)'
;VIENVDFADVTTNVATTKFTATAFDHKQATAGTAVAIHDTSYTTSVSDSFRASGIVTFHSSQSFSIVPETANGGTFESSAVASTLNKISAINVTTMAGAVDALKVVDRALDRVHMERAKFGALMSRMNVVIDNLTTISQSQRASKSRILDADFAKESSRLAKSQILQQSAMNMIAQASRTMQNVLVLFQG
;
A
#
# COMPACT_ATOMS: atom_id res chain seq x y z
N VAL A 1 21.56 -13.83 20.45
CA VAL A 1 21.48 -15.27 20.77
C VAL A 1 22.31 -15.46 22.02
N ILE A 2 21.66 -15.66 23.18
CA ILE A 2 22.37 -16.01 24.42
C ILE A 2 22.42 -17.53 24.41
N GLU A 3 23.45 -18.06 23.78
CA GLU A 3 23.77 -19.48 23.86
C GLU A 3 24.81 -19.64 24.97
N ASN A 4 24.53 -20.57 25.89
CA ASN A 4 25.32 -20.94 27.07
C ASN A 4 25.16 -20.07 28.32
N VAL A 5 23.96 -20.12 28.92
CA VAL A 5 23.89 -20.04 30.39
C VAL A 5 23.88 -21.47 30.92
N ASP A 6 25.08 -21.99 31.20
CA ASP A 6 25.26 -23.23 31.94
C ASP A 6 25.02 -22.92 33.43
N PHE A 7 23.94 -23.45 34.00
CA PHE A 7 23.68 -23.36 35.43
C PHE A 7 24.49 -24.46 36.11
N ALA A 8 25.75 -24.16 36.42
CA ALA A 8 26.63 -25.07 37.15
C ALA A 8 25.91 -25.62 38.39
N ASP A 9 25.94 -26.95 38.49
CA ASP A 9 25.28 -27.77 39.50
C ASP A 9 25.52 -27.23 40.92
N VAL A 10 24.44 -26.78 41.59
CA VAL A 10 24.50 -26.18 42.94
C VAL A 10 24.64 -27.30 43.96
N THR A 11 25.87 -27.53 44.41
CA THR A 11 26.12 -28.45 45.53
C THR A 11 25.52 -27.86 46.81
N THR A 12 24.54 -28.57 47.38
CA THR A 12 23.60 -28.12 48.42
C THR A 12 24.19 -27.94 49.83
N ASN A 13 25.50 -27.73 49.99
CA ASN A 13 26.10 -27.69 51.34
C ASN A 13 27.34 -26.79 51.50
N VAL A 14 27.36 -25.61 50.87
CA VAL A 14 28.31 -24.53 51.23
C VAL A 14 27.57 -23.19 51.25
N ALA A 15 27.77 -22.44 52.34
CA ALA A 15 26.97 -21.30 52.80
C ALA A 15 26.97 -20.01 51.95
N THR A 16 27.29 -20.06 50.66
CA THR A 16 27.09 -18.95 49.71
C THR A 16 27.11 -19.54 48.30
N THR A 17 26.01 -19.44 47.55
CA THR A 17 26.06 -19.68 46.10
C THR A 17 26.94 -18.57 45.50
N LYS A 18 28.08 -18.97 44.94
CA LYS A 18 29.04 -18.04 44.33
C LYS A 18 28.96 -18.18 42.82
N PHE A 19 28.45 -17.15 42.15
CA PHE A 19 28.51 -17.05 40.70
C PHE A 19 29.52 -15.97 40.31
N THR A 20 30.41 -16.27 39.39
CA THR A 20 31.37 -15.29 38.85
C THR A 20 30.81 -14.69 37.56
N ALA A 21 30.56 -13.38 37.57
CA ALA A 21 30.10 -12.65 36.39
C ALA A 21 31.28 -11.92 35.74
N THR A 22 31.39 -12.04 34.42
CA THR A 22 32.29 -11.24 33.58
C THR A 22 31.44 -10.41 32.62
N ALA A 23 31.59 -9.08 32.67
CA ALA A 23 30.94 -8.21 31.70
C ALA A 23 31.74 -8.19 30.40
N PHE A 24 31.05 -8.12 29.27
CA PHE A 24 31.66 -7.83 27.97
C PHE A 24 31.24 -6.44 27.52
N ASP A 25 32.06 -5.79 26.69
CA ASP A 25 31.63 -4.57 26.01
C ASP A 25 30.50 -4.86 25.00
N HIS A 26 29.80 -3.81 24.54
CA HIS A 26 28.70 -3.94 23.57
C HIS A 26 29.07 -4.67 22.26
N LYS A 27 30.36 -4.83 21.97
CA LYS A 27 30.90 -5.54 20.79
C LYS A 27 31.36 -6.96 21.10
N GLN A 28 31.27 -7.40 22.35
CA GLN A 28 31.82 -8.67 22.87
C GLN A 28 33.32 -8.87 22.60
N ALA A 29 34.06 -7.78 22.37
CA ALA A 29 35.46 -7.79 21.96
C ALA A 29 36.42 -7.64 23.14
N THR A 30 35.96 -7.11 24.27
CA THR A 30 36.79 -6.93 25.47
C THR A 30 36.02 -7.41 26.70
N ALA A 31 36.60 -8.39 27.40
CA ALA A 31 36.09 -8.85 28.69
C ALA A 31 36.57 -7.90 29.80
N GLY A 32 35.65 -7.52 30.69
CA GLY A 32 35.97 -6.83 31.93
C GLY A 32 36.54 -7.77 32.99
N THR A 33 36.83 -7.24 34.16
CA THR A 33 37.33 -8.02 35.29
C THR A 33 36.20 -8.87 35.89
N ALA A 34 36.49 -10.15 36.19
CA ALA A 34 35.52 -11.03 36.82
C ALA A 34 35.17 -10.55 38.24
N VAL A 35 33.87 -10.43 38.53
CA VAL A 35 33.34 -10.07 39.85
C VAL A 35 32.58 -11.26 40.42
N ALA A 36 32.88 -11.63 41.66
CA ALA A 36 32.13 -12.67 42.36
C ALA A 36 30.87 -12.07 42.99
N ILE A 37 29.71 -12.59 42.58
CA ILE A 37 28.40 -12.28 43.16
C ILE A 37 28.14 -13.33 44.23
N HIS A 38 27.86 -12.88 45.46
CA HIS A 38 27.58 -13.73 46.61
C HIS A 38 26.16 -13.44 47.10
N ASP A 39 25.32 -14.46 47.20
CA ASP A 39 24.10 -14.36 48.01
C ASP A 39 24.51 -14.38 49.49
N THR A 40 24.38 -13.23 50.15
CA THR A 40 24.77 -13.04 51.56
C THR A 40 23.62 -13.39 52.52
N SER A 41 22.43 -13.75 52.04
CA SER A 41 21.22 -13.94 52.87
C SER A 41 20.37 -15.14 52.45
N TYR A 42 20.99 -16.32 52.37
CA TYR A 42 20.27 -17.59 52.15
C TYR A 42 19.39 -18.05 53.33
N THR A 43 19.34 -17.30 54.44
CA THR A 43 18.63 -17.70 55.67
C THR A 43 17.19 -17.21 55.75
N THR A 44 16.81 -16.22 54.95
CA THR A 44 15.44 -15.72 54.85
C THR A 44 14.99 -15.96 53.43
N SER A 45 13.85 -16.62 53.20
CA SER A 45 13.27 -16.93 51.88
C SER A 45 12.84 -15.69 51.07
N VAL A 46 13.65 -14.63 51.11
CA VAL A 46 13.50 -13.37 50.40
C VAL A 46 14.31 -13.51 49.11
N SER A 47 13.69 -13.20 47.98
CA SER A 47 14.38 -13.20 46.69
C SER A 47 15.44 -12.11 46.67
N ASP A 48 16.71 -12.49 46.49
CA ASP A 48 17.78 -11.54 46.13
C ASP A 48 17.71 -11.21 44.63
N SER A 49 18.15 -10.01 44.25
CA SER A 49 18.07 -9.51 42.87
C SER A 49 19.46 -9.22 42.31
N PHE A 50 19.80 -9.80 41.17
CA PHE A 50 20.93 -9.37 40.37
C PHE A 50 20.43 -8.63 39.12
N ARG A 51 21.16 -7.58 38.70
CA ARG A 51 20.84 -6.81 37.49
C ARG A 51 21.89 -7.08 36.43
N ALA A 52 21.49 -7.65 35.30
CA ALA A 52 22.30 -7.72 34.10
C ALA A 52 21.90 -6.59 33.14
N SER A 53 22.87 -5.80 32.67
CA SER A 53 22.64 -4.69 31.73
C SER A 53 23.12 -5.08 30.34
N GLY A 54 22.30 -4.81 29.33
CA GLY A 54 22.61 -4.99 27.91
C GLY A 54 21.85 -3.97 27.06
N ILE A 55 22.35 -3.69 25.85
CA ILE A 55 21.70 -2.75 24.94
C ILE A 55 20.94 -3.54 23.88
N VAL A 56 19.63 -3.29 23.75
CA VAL A 56 18.81 -3.76 22.64
C VAL A 56 18.50 -2.57 21.74
N THR A 57 19.07 -2.55 20.54
CA THR A 57 18.87 -1.45 19.59
C THR A 57 17.80 -1.80 18.57
N PHE A 58 16.70 -1.06 18.60
CA PHE A 58 15.62 -1.19 17.62
C PHE A 58 15.80 -0.25 16.44
N HIS A 59 15.29 -0.67 15.30
CA HIS A 59 15.68 -0.14 14.00
C HIS A 59 14.47 -0.21 13.07
N SER A 60 13.94 0.93 12.64
CA SER A 60 12.77 1.02 11.77
C SER A 60 12.87 2.20 10.80
N SER A 61 12.16 2.11 9.67
CA SER A 61 12.00 3.20 8.69
C SER A 61 10.83 4.15 9.04
N GLN A 62 10.03 3.79 10.04
CA GLN A 62 8.96 4.61 10.64
C GLN A 62 9.22 4.83 12.14
N SER A 63 8.61 5.88 12.70
CA SER A 63 8.57 6.08 14.15
C SER A 63 7.86 4.91 14.83
N PHE A 64 8.44 4.42 15.91
CA PHE A 64 7.85 3.40 16.78
C PHE A 64 8.02 3.82 18.24
N SER A 65 7.19 3.28 19.12
CA SER A 65 7.29 3.46 20.57
C SER A 65 7.29 2.10 21.25
N ILE A 66 8.11 1.94 22.27
CA ILE A 66 8.08 0.75 23.14
C ILE A 66 7.24 1.13 24.34
N VAL A 67 6.15 0.40 24.56
CA VAL A 67 5.24 0.60 25.69
C VAL A 67 5.31 -0.66 26.57
N PRO A 68 5.71 -0.55 27.85
CA PRO A 68 5.68 -1.69 28.75
C PRO A 68 4.23 -2.07 29.06
N GLU A 69 3.96 -3.37 29.17
CA GLU A 69 2.64 -3.90 29.54
C GLU A 69 2.25 -3.56 31.00
N THR A 70 3.25 -3.33 31.86
CA THR A 70 3.07 -2.97 33.28
C THR A 70 3.73 -1.64 33.63
N ALA A 71 3.10 -0.86 34.50
CA ALA A 71 3.48 0.51 34.86
C ALA A 71 4.90 0.70 35.41
N ASN A 72 5.55 -0.39 35.86
CA ASN A 72 6.89 -0.35 36.43
C ASN A 72 8.01 -0.75 35.47
N GLY A 73 7.70 -0.99 34.19
CA GLY A 73 8.69 -1.40 33.19
C GLY A 73 9.18 -2.82 33.45
N GLY A 74 9.05 -3.70 32.45
CA GLY A 74 9.65 -5.02 32.50
C GLY A 74 11.17 -4.94 32.30
N THR A 75 11.70 -5.65 31.32
CA THR A 75 13.09 -5.49 30.87
C THR A 75 13.37 -4.15 30.15
N PHE A 76 12.38 -3.24 30.09
CA PHE A 76 12.44 -1.94 29.42
C PHE A 76 11.95 -0.83 30.37
N GLU A 77 12.24 0.43 30.05
CA GLU A 77 11.92 1.56 30.93
C GLU A 77 10.42 1.71 31.22
N SER A 78 10.11 2.24 32.42
CA SER A 78 8.73 2.43 32.92
C SER A 78 7.92 3.43 32.09
N SER A 79 8.59 4.35 31.38
CA SER A 79 7.94 5.32 30.48
C SER A 79 8.11 4.93 29.02
N ALA A 80 7.09 5.17 28.20
CA ALA A 80 7.15 4.89 26.78
C ALA A 80 8.25 5.71 26.10
N VAL A 81 9.23 5.04 25.49
CA VAL A 81 10.30 5.69 24.73
C VAL A 81 9.92 5.74 23.26
N ALA A 82 9.83 6.95 22.71
CA ALA A 82 9.61 7.17 21.28
C ALA A 82 10.92 7.15 20.51
N SER A 83 10.92 6.50 19.34
CA SER A 83 12.06 6.44 18.45
C SER A 83 12.35 7.80 17.80
N THR A 84 13.63 8.20 17.80
CA THR A 84 14.11 9.40 17.10
C THR A 84 14.57 9.06 15.68
N LEU A 85 14.16 9.88 14.70
CA LEU A 85 14.62 9.74 13.33
C LEU A 85 16.00 10.37 13.14
N ASN A 86 16.99 9.58 12.74
CA ASN A 86 18.29 10.09 12.33
C ASN A 86 18.24 10.56 10.87
N LYS A 87 18.49 11.84 10.64
CA LYS A 87 18.61 12.41 9.29
C LYS A 87 19.93 11.96 8.67
N ILE A 88 19.91 11.63 7.38
CA ILE A 88 21.12 11.29 6.59
C ILE A 88 22.18 12.39 6.69
N SER A 89 21.75 13.66 6.72
CA SER A 89 22.64 14.82 6.82
C SER A 89 23.39 14.95 8.14
N ALA A 90 22.96 14.23 9.19
CA ALA A 90 23.55 14.28 10.52
C ALA A 90 24.54 13.13 10.77
N ILE A 91 24.77 12.27 9.79
CA ILE A 91 25.59 11.07 9.99
C ILE A 91 27.05 11.37 9.71
N ASN A 92 27.90 11.04 10.68
CA ASN A 92 29.34 11.21 10.58
C ASN A 92 30.03 9.86 10.31
N VAL A 93 30.72 9.75 9.17
CA VAL A 93 31.39 8.51 8.70
C VAL A 93 32.85 8.45 9.17
N THR A 94 33.37 9.46 9.87
CA THR A 94 34.78 9.51 10.29
C THR A 94 35.15 8.45 11.34
N THR A 95 34.17 7.77 11.93
CA THR A 95 34.38 6.69 12.90
C THR A 95 33.75 5.39 12.38
N MET A 96 34.33 4.24 12.75
CA MET A 96 33.79 2.93 12.36
C MET A 96 32.33 2.74 12.79
N ALA A 97 31.98 3.22 13.99
CA ALA A 97 30.59 3.14 14.49
C ALA A 97 29.65 4.01 13.64
N GLY A 98 30.05 5.26 13.35
CA GLY A 98 29.26 6.16 12.53
C GLY A 98 29.12 5.68 11.07
N ALA A 99 30.10 4.98 10.52
CA ALA A 99 30.02 4.36 9.20
C ALA A 99 29.00 3.20 9.14
N VAL A 100 28.95 2.35 10.17
CA VAL A 100 27.95 1.27 10.28
C VAL A 100 26.55 1.85 10.43
N ASP A 101 26.39 2.89 11.23
CA ASP A 101 25.09 3.56 11.39
C ASP A 101 24.68 4.32 10.12
N ALA A 102 25.62 4.90 9.37
CA ALA A 102 25.37 5.46 8.04
C ALA A 102 24.78 4.43 7.09
N LEU A 103 25.38 3.24 7.04
CA LEU A 103 24.94 2.16 6.17
C LEU A 103 23.51 1.74 6.51
N LYS A 104 23.16 1.63 7.80
CA LYS A 104 21.80 1.33 8.25
C LYS A 104 20.78 2.41 7.87
N VAL A 105 21.14 3.69 7.96
CA VAL A 105 20.21 4.77 7.60
C VAL A 105 20.02 4.85 6.08
N VAL A 106 21.09 4.67 5.30
CA VAL A 106 21.02 4.62 3.85
C VAL A 106 20.16 3.46 3.37
N ASP A 107 20.34 2.26 3.95
CA ASP A 107 19.53 1.08 3.62
C ASP A 107 18.03 1.35 3.80
N ARG A 108 17.65 1.96 4.94
CA ARG A 108 16.24 2.35 5.17
C ARG A 108 15.74 3.46 4.26
N ALA A 109 16.60 4.40 3.90
CA ALA A 109 16.24 5.43 2.95
C ALA A 109 15.99 4.84 1.55
N LEU A 110 16.79 3.84 1.15
CA LEU A 110 16.57 3.08 -0.07
C LEU A 110 15.27 2.28 0.00
N ASP A 111 14.98 1.59 1.10
CA ASP A 111 13.70 0.90 1.30
C ASP A 111 12.51 1.85 1.14
N ARG A 112 12.59 3.04 1.72
CA ARG A 112 11.56 4.09 1.57
C ARG A 112 11.35 4.45 0.11
N VAL A 113 12.43 4.64 -0.65
CA VAL A 113 12.39 4.94 -2.09
C VAL A 113 11.81 3.76 -2.88
N HIS A 114 12.21 2.52 -2.57
CA HIS A 114 11.66 1.31 -3.19
C HIS A 114 10.16 1.19 -2.95
N MET A 115 9.68 1.47 -1.74
CA MET A 115 8.25 1.49 -1.45
C MET A 115 7.49 2.56 -2.26
N GLU A 116 8.02 3.77 -2.40
CA GLU A 116 7.38 4.80 -3.24
C GLU A 116 7.40 4.41 -4.72
N ARG A 117 8.50 3.82 -5.23
CA ARG A 117 8.55 3.28 -6.59
C ARG A 117 7.53 2.17 -6.81
N ALA A 118 7.35 1.26 -5.84
CA ALA A 118 6.35 0.21 -5.90
C ALA A 118 4.92 0.79 -5.94
N LYS A 119 4.62 1.83 -5.15
CA LYS A 119 3.33 2.53 -5.20
C LYS A 119 3.09 3.16 -6.58
N PHE A 120 4.09 3.81 -7.17
CA PHE A 120 3.97 4.35 -8.53
C PHE A 120 3.75 3.24 -9.56
N GLY A 121 4.44 2.11 -9.46
CA GLY A 121 4.22 0.95 -10.32
C GLY A 121 2.79 0.40 -10.21
N ALA A 122 2.26 0.28 -9.00
CA ALA A 122 0.87 -0.12 -8.77
C ALA A 122 -0.12 0.90 -9.35
N LEU A 123 0.13 2.20 -9.19
CA LEU A 123 -0.70 3.25 -9.77
C LEU A 123 -0.68 3.19 -11.30
N MET A 124 0.49 3.00 -11.93
CA MET A 124 0.61 2.83 -13.38
C MET A 124 -0.17 1.60 -13.86
N SER A 125 -0.10 0.48 -13.16
CA SER A 125 -0.91 -0.71 -13.48
C SER A 125 -2.40 -0.41 -13.44
N ARG A 126 -2.88 0.29 -12.39
CA ARG A 126 -4.28 0.72 -12.30
C ARG A 126 -4.65 1.68 -13.42
N MET A 127 -3.78 2.63 -13.78
CA MET A 127 -4.01 3.56 -14.88
C MET A 127 -4.16 2.83 -16.22
N ASN A 128 -3.32 1.83 -16.50
CA ASN A 128 -3.45 1.01 -17.71
C ASN A 128 -4.80 0.28 -17.76
N VAL A 129 -5.22 -0.36 -16.66
CA VAL A 129 -6.53 -1.03 -16.60
C VAL A 129 -7.69 -0.04 -16.81
N VAL A 130 -7.60 1.16 -16.24
CA VAL A 130 -8.60 2.22 -16.43
C VAL A 130 -8.64 2.69 -17.88
N ILE A 131 -7.48 2.85 -18.53
CA ILE A 131 -7.38 3.24 -19.94
C ILE A 131 -8.00 2.19 -20.86
N ASP A 132 -7.71 0.90 -20.64
CA ASP A 132 -8.26 -0.19 -21.44
C ASP A 132 -9.79 -0.28 -21.30
N ASN A 133 -10.29 -0.12 -20.08
CA ASN A 133 -11.73 -0.08 -19.81
C ASN A 133 -12.39 1.14 -20.48
N LEU A 134 -11.83 2.34 -20.31
CA LEU A 134 -12.35 3.56 -20.93
C LEU A 134 -12.34 3.49 -22.46
N THR A 135 -11.32 2.88 -23.06
CA THR A 135 -11.23 2.67 -24.50
C THR A 135 -12.35 1.75 -24.98
N THR A 136 -12.60 0.66 -24.26
CA THR A 136 -13.70 -0.28 -24.55
C THR A 136 -15.05 0.43 -24.45
N ILE A 137 -15.30 1.16 -23.36
CA ILE A 137 -16.53 1.94 -23.16
C ILE A 137 -16.70 2.96 -24.29
N SER A 138 -15.65 3.71 -24.64
CA SER A 138 -15.70 4.69 -25.72
C SER A 138 -16.04 4.04 -27.06
N GLN A 139 -15.52 2.84 -27.34
CA GLN A 139 -15.81 2.13 -28.58
C GLN A 139 -17.26 1.63 -28.60
N SER A 140 -17.76 1.05 -27.51
CA SER A 140 -19.15 0.63 -27.37
C SER A 140 -20.13 1.81 -27.45
N GLN A 141 -19.78 2.96 -26.89
CA GLN A 141 -20.58 4.18 -26.95
C GLN A 141 -20.62 4.74 -28.37
N ARG A 142 -19.49 4.80 -29.09
CA ARG A 142 -19.46 5.20 -30.51
C ARG A 142 -20.29 4.27 -31.39
N ALA A 143 -20.16 2.95 -31.21
CA ALA A 143 -20.95 1.97 -31.95
C ALA A 143 -22.46 2.10 -31.68
N SER A 144 -22.84 2.32 -30.42
CA SER A 144 -24.24 2.53 -30.05
C SER A 144 -24.80 3.84 -30.61
N LYS A 145 -24.01 4.93 -30.58
CA LYS A 145 -24.37 6.19 -31.21
C LYS A 145 -24.53 6.06 -32.72
N SER A 146 -23.63 5.34 -33.40
CA SER A 146 -23.75 5.07 -34.85
C SER A 146 -25.06 4.36 -35.16
N ARG A 147 -25.40 3.29 -34.41
CA ARG A 147 -26.66 2.56 -34.62
C ARG A 147 -27.91 3.42 -34.42
N ILE A 148 -27.90 4.32 -33.43
CA ILE A 148 -29.01 5.26 -33.20
C ILE A 148 -29.12 6.23 -34.37
N LEU A 149 -28.00 6.85 -34.78
CA LEU A 149 -27.98 7.80 -35.89
C LEU A 149 -28.40 7.15 -37.22
N ASP A 150 -27.92 5.93 -37.50
CA ASP A 150 -28.27 5.20 -38.71
C ASP A 150 -29.77 4.83 -38.72
N ALA A 151 -30.33 4.43 -37.57
CA ALA A 151 -31.76 4.14 -37.44
C ALA A 151 -32.64 5.39 -37.63
N ASP A 152 -32.23 6.52 -37.04
CA ASP A 152 -32.94 7.80 -37.20
C ASP A 152 -32.84 8.31 -38.64
N PHE A 153 -31.67 8.18 -39.27
CA PHE A 153 -31.47 8.54 -40.68
C PHE A 153 -32.31 7.65 -41.61
N ALA A 154 -32.37 6.34 -41.36
CA ALA A 154 -33.22 5.42 -42.11
C ALA A 154 -34.71 5.77 -41.96
N LYS A 155 -35.16 6.13 -40.75
CA LYS A 155 -36.53 6.55 -40.48
C LYS A 155 -36.89 7.84 -41.20
N GLU A 156 -36.03 8.86 -41.13
CA GLU A 156 -36.27 10.14 -41.79
C GLU A 156 -36.20 10.03 -43.32
N SER A 157 -35.25 9.27 -43.84
CA SER A 157 -35.15 8.97 -45.28
C SER A 157 -36.38 8.25 -45.80
N SER A 158 -36.92 7.29 -45.04
CA SER A 158 -38.16 6.59 -45.40
C SER A 158 -39.37 7.54 -45.38
N ARG A 159 -39.44 8.46 -44.42
CA ARG A 159 -40.48 9.48 -44.33
C ARG A 159 -40.40 10.47 -45.50
N LEU A 160 -39.19 10.92 -45.84
CA LEU A 160 -38.93 11.78 -46.99
C LEU A 160 -39.33 11.09 -48.30
N ALA A 161 -38.88 9.84 -48.52
CA ALA A 161 -39.24 9.06 -49.69
C ALA A 161 -40.76 8.83 -49.78
N LYS A 162 -41.42 8.48 -48.68
CA LYS A 162 -42.89 8.36 -48.64
C LYS A 162 -43.59 9.67 -49.00
N SER A 163 -43.07 10.80 -48.51
CA SER A 163 -43.64 12.12 -48.81
C SER A 163 -43.46 12.48 -50.29
N GLN A 164 -42.30 12.20 -50.87
CA GLN A 164 -42.03 12.40 -52.31
C GLN A 164 -42.93 11.52 -53.19
N ILE A 165 -43.09 10.23 -52.84
CA ILE A 165 -43.98 9.32 -53.55
C ILE A 165 -45.42 9.83 -53.47
N LEU A 166 -45.91 10.24 -52.30
CA LEU A 166 -47.26 10.78 -52.15
C LEU A 166 -47.47 12.05 -52.97
N GLN A 167 -46.47 12.95 -53.02
CA GLN A 167 -46.54 14.15 -53.86
C GLN A 167 -46.60 13.79 -55.35
N GLN A 168 -45.79 12.84 -55.81
CA GLN A 168 -45.78 12.39 -57.21
C GLN A 168 -47.07 11.62 -57.58
N SER A 169 -47.59 10.79 -56.68
CA SER A 169 -48.88 10.11 -56.83
C SER A 169 -50.06 11.09 -56.84
N ALA A 170 -50.04 12.12 -55.99
CA ALA A 170 -51.07 13.16 -55.98
C ALA A 170 -51.08 13.94 -57.30
N MET A 171 -49.92 14.30 -57.85
CA MET A 171 -49.82 14.93 -59.17
C MET A 171 -50.36 14.02 -60.28
N ASN A 172 -50.01 12.74 -60.27
CA ASN A 172 -50.53 11.77 -61.24
C ASN A 172 -52.04 11.52 -61.09
N MET A 173 -52.56 11.47 -59.86
CA MET A 173 -54.00 11.38 -59.59
C MET A 173 -54.74 12.62 -60.07
N ILE A 174 -54.21 13.83 -59.85
CA ILE A 174 -54.80 15.06 -60.36
C ILE A 174 -54.79 15.05 -61.89
N ALA A 175 -53.68 14.64 -62.51
CA ALA A 175 -53.59 14.49 -63.95
C ALA A 175 -54.60 13.46 -64.49
N GLN A 176 -54.82 12.34 -63.81
CA GLN A 176 -55.80 11.34 -64.20
C GLN A 176 -57.24 11.80 -63.99
N ALA A 177 -57.56 12.41 -62.85
CA ALA A 177 -58.88 12.97 -62.56
C ALA A 177 -59.26 14.10 -63.54
N SER A 178 -58.31 14.97 -63.90
CA SER A 178 -58.54 16.03 -64.89
C SER A 178 -58.87 15.48 -66.28
N ARG A 179 -58.19 14.40 -66.71
CA ARG A 179 -58.50 13.70 -67.98
C ARG A 179 -59.87 13.02 -67.94
N THR A 180 -60.23 12.40 -66.83
CA THR A 180 -61.56 11.79 -66.66
C THR A 180 -62.66 12.86 -66.69
N MET A 181 -62.46 14.00 -66.04
CA MET A 181 -63.42 15.13 -66.09
C MET A 181 -63.61 15.68 -67.50
N GLN A 182 -62.54 15.79 -68.29
CA GLN A 182 -62.64 16.21 -69.70
C GLN A 182 -63.44 15.22 -70.55
N ASN A 183 -63.25 13.91 -70.34
CA ASN A 183 -64.02 12.88 -71.04
C ASN A 183 -65.52 12.91 -70.69
N VAL A 184 -65.88 13.26 -69.45
CA VAL A 184 -67.28 13.40 -69.02
C VAL A 184 -67.91 14.65 -69.65
N LEU A 185 -67.17 15.75 -69.77
CA LEU A 185 -67.65 16.96 -70.45
C LEU A 185 -67.89 16.75 -71.95
N VAL A 186 -67.13 15.86 -72.61
CA VAL A 186 -67.38 15.47 -74.00
C VAL A 186 -68.67 14.65 -74.14
N LEU A 187 -69.00 13.81 -73.15
CA LEU A 187 -70.23 12.99 -73.12
C LEU A 187 -71.52 13.79 -72.88
N PHE A 188 -71.45 15.01 -72.34
CA PHE A 188 -72.61 15.90 -72.17
C PHE A 188 -72.74 16.98 -73.25
N GLN A 189 -71.78 17.07 -74.18
CA GLN A 189 -71.77 18.07 -75.27
C GLN A 189 -71.97 17.46 -76.67
N GLY A 190 -72.16 16.14 -76.77
CA GLY A 190 -72.60 15.42 -77.98
C GLY A 190 -73.91 14.70 -77.72
#